data_AF-A0A1G6V4E9-F1
#
_entry.id   AF-A0A1G6V4E9-F1
#
_cell.length_a   1.000
_cell.length_b   1.000
_cell.length_c   1.000
_cell.angle_alpha   90.00
_cell.angle_beta   90.00
_cell.angle_gamma   90.00
#
_symmetry.space_group_name_H-M   'P 1'
#
loop_
_entity.id
_entity.type
_entity.pdbx_description
1 polymer ?
#
loop_
_entity_poly.entity_id
_entity_poly.type
_entity_poly.pdbx_seq_one_letter_code
_entity_poly.pdbx_strand_id
1 'polypeptide(L)'
;MSGYGITPEEMAKAAVDVDNVNEEGRNALGSLRSNLEPLRDNWKGAASTAFATLMERFDADAAKLHDALAGISEQLKASNEAYARQEEEASSSLSNITNVLGG
;
A
#
# COMPACT_ATOMS: atom_id res chain seq x y z
N MET A 1 -4.19 -6.83 -29.65
CA MET A 1 -3.86 -5.50 -29.10
C MET A 1 -3.74 -5.67 -27.60
N SER A 2 -2.52 -5.59 -27.04
CA SER A 2 -2.29 -5.58 -25.59
C SER A 2 -2.78 -4.26 -25.01
N GLY A 3 -4.10 -4.10 -24.96
CA GLY A 3 -4.76 -3.03 -24.24
C GLY A 3 -5.16 -3.60 -22.89
N TYR A 4 -4.27 -3.46 -21.91
CA TYR A 4 -4.51 -3.29 -20.48
C TYR A 4 -3.16 -3.45 -19.82
N GLY A 5 -2.54 -2.33 -19.46
CA GLY A 5 -1.13 -2.27 -19.04
C GLY A 5 -0.82 -2.92 -17.69
N ILE A 6 -1.78 -3.59 -17.06
CA ILE A 6 -1.65 -4.33 -15.80
C ILE A 6 -2.93 -5.18 -15.67
N THR A 7 -2.77 -6.47 -15.34
CA THR A 7 -3.89 -7.40 -15.09
C THR A 7 -4.42 -7.28 -13.65
N PRO A 8 -5.69 -7.65 -13.39
CA PRO A 8 -6.24 -7.81 -12.03
C PRO A 8 -5.32 -8.54 -11.05
N GLU A 9 -4.68 -9.61 -11.51
CA GLU A 9 -3.75 -10.42 -10.72
C GLU A 9 -2.46 -9.67 -10.39
N GLU A 10 -1.90 -8.91 -11.34
CA GLU A 10 -0.74 -8.05 -11.10
C GLU A 10 -1.05 -6.92 -10.11
N MET A 11 -2.27 -6.38 -10.13
CA MET A 11 -2.73 -5.40 -9.13
C MET A 11 -2.85 -6.02 -7.74
N ALA A 12 -3.47 -7.20 -7.63
CA ALA A 12 -3.58 -7.89 -6.36
C ALA A 12 -2.20 -8.24 -5.79
N LYS A 13 -1.28 -8.67 -6.64
CA LYS A 13 0.11 -8.95 -6.25
C LYS A 13 0.83 -7.68 -5.79
N ALA A 14 0.71 -6.58 -6.52
CA ALA A 14 1.32 -5.31 -6.13
C ALA A 14 0.77 -4.80 -4.78
N ALA A 15 -0.52 -4.99 -4.49
CA ALA A 15 -1.10 -4.67 -3.20
C ALA A 15 -0.49 -5.51 -2.06
N VAL A 16 -0.31 -6.82 -2.27
CA VAL A 16 0.36 -7.70 -1.31
C VAL A 16 1.83 -7.32 -1.12
N ASP A 17 2.55 -7.00 -2.19
CA ASP A 17 3.95 -6.56 -2.11
C ASP A 17 4.07 -5.24 -1.32
N VAL A 18 3.13 -4.32 -1.50
CA VAL A 18 3.02 -3.07 -0.74
C VAL A 18 2.78 -3.34 0.75
N ASP A 19 1.86 -4.26 1.08
CA ASP A 19 1.58 -4.65 2.46
C ASP A 19 2.83 -5.31 3.11
N ASN A 20 3.55 -6.15 2.39
CA ASN A 20 4.79 -6.78 2.86
C ASN A 20 5.89 -5.76 3.15
N VAL A 21 6.12 -4.79 2.24
CA VAL A 21 7.11 -3.73 2.44
C VAL A 21 6.74 -2.85 3.64
N ASN A 22 5.45 -2.61 3.85
CA ASN A 22 4.96 -1.89 5.03
C ASN A 22 5.26 -2.66 6.33
N GLU A 23 5.05 -3.98 6.36
CA GLU A 23 5.41 -4.82 7.51
C GLU A 23 6.93 -4.88 7.76
N GLU A 24 7.74 -5.05 6.71
CA GLU A 24 9.20 -5.00 6.80
C GLU A 24 9.68 -3.66 7.36
N GLY A 25 9.10 -2.56 6.87
CA GLY A 25 9.32 -1.22 7.40
C GLY A 25 9.06 -1.18 8.90
N ARG A 26 7.87 -1.56 9.36
CA ARG A 26 7.51 -1.57 10.79
C ARG A 26 8.46 -2.41 11.63
N ASN A 27 8.89 -3.56 11.14
CA ASN A 27 9.85 -4.43 11.83
C ASN A 27 11.25 -3.79 11.94
N ALA A 28 11.72 -3.13 10.88
CA ALA A 28 12.97 -2.38 10.89
C ALA A 28 12.91 -1.20 11.86
N LEU A 29 11.79 -0.46 11.89
CA LEU A 29 11.57 0.64 12.83
C LEU A 29 11.55 0.14 14.29
N GLY A 30 10.84 -0.97 14.55
CA GLY A 30 10.79 -1.61 15.86
C GLY A 30 12.18 -2.07 16.33
N SER A 31 12.95 -2.67 15.43
CA SER A 31 14.33 -3.10 15.70
C SER A 31 15.23 -1.92 16.01
N LEU A 32 15.12 -0.81 15.26
CA LEU A 32 15.86 0.41 15.55
C LEU A 32 15.51 0.94 16.93
N ARG A 33 14.22 1.00 17.29
CA ARG A 33 13.77 1.43 18.62
C ARG A 33 14.34 0.57 19.73
N SER A 34 14.29 -0.76 19.60
CA SER A 34 14.86 -1.68 20.59
C SER A 34 16.38 -1.55 20.73
N ASN A 35 17.11 -1.26 19.65
CA ASN A 35 18.55 -1.00 19.72
C ASN A 35 18.88 0.33 20.39
N LEU A 36 17.99 1.32 20.30
CA LEU A 36 18.18 2.65 20.88
C LEU A 36 17.73 2.75 22.35
N GLU A 37 16.83 1.86 22.80
CA GLU A 37 16.29 1.82 24.17
C GLU A 37 17.39 1.74 25.26
N PRO A 38 18.45 0.92 25.12
CA PRO A 38 19.56 0.87 26.08
C PRO A 38 20.45 2.12 26.08
N LEU A 39 20.53 2.82 24.94
CA LEU A 39 21.31 4.06 24.82
C LEU A 39 20.60 5.25 25.49
N ARG A 40 19.27 5.16 25.67
CA ARG A 40 18.45 6.17 26.34
C ARG A 40 18.92 6.45 27.76
N ASP A 41 19.36 5.43 28.49
CA ASP A 41 19.84 5.58 29.88
C ASP A 41 21.19 6.29 29.95
N ASN A 42 21.97 6.25 28.86
CA ASN A 42 23.27 6.89 28.73
C ASN A 42 23.21 8.32 28.20
N TRP A 43 22.14 8.70 27.50
CA TRP A 43 21.97 10.05 26.95
C TRP A 43 21.18 10.94 27.91
N LYS A 44 21.90 11.57 28.86
CA LYS A 44 21.30 12.54 29.80
C LYS A 44 21.35 13.98 29.26
N GLY A 45 20.32 14.77 29.56
CA GLY A 45 20.27 16.20 29.20
C GLY A 45 19.89 16.45 27.74
N ALA A 46 20.60 17.36 27.06
CA ALA A 46 20.27 17.80 25.70
C ALA A 46 20.23 16.67 24.65
N ALA A 47 21.02 15.60 24.85
CA ALA A 47 21.00 14.42 23.99
C ALA A 47 19.67 13.63 24.09
N SER A 48 19.03 13.63 25.26
CA SER A 48 17.71 13.00 25.47
C SER A 48 16.62 13.71 24.66
N THR A 49 16.63 15.05 24.66
CA THR A 49 15.67 15.86 23.91
C THR A 49 15.85 15.70 22.40
N ALA A 50 17.10 15.70 21.92
CA ALA A 50 17.41 15.45 20.52
C ALA A 50 16.94 14.05 20.07
N PHE A 51 17.13 13.05 20.92
CA PHE A 51 16.65 11.69 20.68
C PHE A 51 15.12 11.60 20.66
N ALA A 52 14.43 12.20 21.61
CA ALA A 52 12.97 12.23 21.64
C ALA A 52 12.40 12.89 20.38
N THR A 53 13.02 14.01 19.94
CA THR A 53 12.64 14.70 18.70
C THR A 53 12.87 13.83 17.47
N LEU A 54 13.99 13.09 17.43
CA LEU A 54 14.29 12.17 16.34
C LEU A 54 13.26 11.04 16.29
N MET A 55 12.93 10.45 17.44
CA MET A 55 11.93 9.38 17.55
C MET A 55 10.54 9.85 17.13
N GLU A 56 10.12 11.05 17.55
CA GLU A 56 8.82 11.62 17.16
C GLU A 56 8.74 11.87 15.65
N ARG A 57 9.81 12.41 15.07
CA ARG A 57 9.89 12.64 13.63
C ARG A 57 9.89 11.34 12.84
N PHE A 58 10.57 10.33 13.37
CA PHE A 58 10.63 9.00 12.79
C PHE A 58 9.26 8.30 12.84
N ASP A 59 8.54 8.38 13.96
CA ASP A 59 7.18 7.85 14.08
C ASP A 59 6.23 8.56 13.10
N ALA A 60 6.37 9.88 12.93
CA ALA A 60 5.58 10.64 11.97
C ALA A 60 5.89 10.25 10.51
N ASP A 61 7.15 10.03 10.17
CA ASP A 61 7.55 9.63 8.82
C ASP A 61 7.12 8.17 8.52
N ALA A 62 7.15 7.30 9.52
CA ALA A 62 6.62 5.95 9.45
C ALA A 62 5.10 5.93 9.22
N ALA A 63 4.35 6.77 9.92
CA ALA A 63 2.91 6.91 9.74
C ALA A 63 2.57 7.42 8.32
N LYS A 64 3.30 8.42 7.82
CA LYS A 64 3.11 8.91 6.44
C LYS A 64 3.38 7.83 5.39
N LEU A 65 4.44 7.04 5.59
CA LEU A 65 4.76 5.93 4.69
C LEU A 65 3.62 4.91 4.71
N HIS A 66 3.12 4.56 5.90
CA HIS A 66 1.99 3.67 6.05
C HIS A 66 0.73 4.17 5.33
N ASP A 67 0.35 5.42 5.56
CA ASP A 67 -0.84 6.03 4.95
C ASP A 67 -0.71 6.09 3.43
N ALA A 68 0.48 6.41 2.90
CA ALA A 68 0.73 6.41 1.47
C ALA A 68 0.60 5.01 0.85
N LEU A 69 1.16 3.99 1.51
CA LEU A 69 1.06 2.59 1.06
C LEU A 69 -0.37 2.05 1.15
N ALA A 70 -1.09 2.37 2.22
CA ALA A 70 -2.51 2.03 2.38
C ALA A 70 -3.37 2.69 1.29
N GLY A 71 -3.15 3.98 1.01
CA GLY A 71 -3.83 4.70 -0.06
C GLY A 71 -3.57 4.08 -1.43
N ILE A 72 -2.33 3.67 -1.72
CA ILE A 72 -1.99 2.95 -2.95
C ILE A 72 -2.73 1.62 -3.03
N SER A 73 -2.74 0.82 -1.96
CA SER A 73 -3.44 -0.47 -1.90
C SER A 73 -4.95 -0.31 -2.13
N GLU A 74 -5.58 0.68 -1.52
CA GLU A 74 -7.00 0.98 -1.71
C GLU A 74 -7.30 1.45 -3.13
N GLN A 75 -6.44 2.29 -3.70
CA GLN A 75 -6.59 2.78 -5.09
C GLN A 75 -6.42 1.64 -6.11
N LEU A 76 -5.51 0.70 -5.86
CA LEU A 76 -5.35 -0.52 -6.66
C LEU A 76 -6.60 -1.42 -6.57
N LYS A 77 -7.14 -1.64 -5.38
CA LYS A 77 -8.39 -2.41 -5.19
C LYS A 77 -9.57 -1.77 -5.90
N ALA A 78 -9.74 -0.45 -5.75
CA ALA A 78 -10.79 0.29 -6.43
C ALA A 78 -10.67 0.23 -7.96
N SER A 79 -9.43 0.32 -8.48
CA SER A 79 -9.15 0.18 -9.91
C SER A 79 -9.50 -1.23 -10.41
N ASN A 80 -9.16 -2.27 -9.63
CA ASN A 80 -9.49 -3.65 -9.96
C ASN A 80 -11.02 -3.88 -10.04
N GLU A 81 -11.78 -3.37 -9.07
CA GLU A 81 -13.24 -3.46 -9.12
C GLU A 81 -13.87 -2.68 -10.28
N ALA A 82 -13.31 -1.51 -10.60
CA ALA A 82 -13.76 -0.72 -11.74
C ALA A 82 -13.55 -1.48 -13.06
N TYR A 83 -12.39 -2.14 -13.19
CA TYR A 83 -12.07 -2.95 -14.35
C TYR A 83 -12.95 -4.20 -14.47
N ALA A 84 -13.17 -4.93 -13.38
CA ALA A 84 -14.08 -6.07 -13.37
C ALA A 84 -15.52 -5.69 -13.79
N ARG A 85 -16.03 -4.56 -13.27
CA ARG A 85 -17.35 -4.02 -13.68
C ARG A 85 -17.40 -3.67 -15.15
N GLN A 86 -16.37 -3.03 -15.68
CA GLN A 86 -16.31 -2.64 -17.09
C GLN A 86 -16.30 -3.86 -18.02
N GLU A 87 -15.65 -4.96 -17.60
CA GLU A 87 -15.62 -6.21 -18.35
C GLU A 87 -16.99 -6.92 -18.34
N GLU A 88 -17.69 -6.93 -17.20
CA GLU A 88 -19.08 -7.43 -17.08
C GLU A 88 -20.06 -6.65 -17.97
N GLU A 89 -20.00 -5.31 -17.95
CA GLU A 89 -20.85 -4.46 -18.79
C GLU A 89 -20.59 -4.70 -20.29
N ALA A 90 -19.32 -4.79 -20.69
CA ALA A 90 -18.95 -5.06 -22.07
C ALA A 90 -19.46 -6.44 -22.52
N SER A 91 -19.31 -7.48 -21.68
CA SER A 91 -19.81 -8.84 -21.95
C SER A 91 -21.34 -8.89 -22.07
N SER A 92 -22.05 -8.20 -21.18
CA SER A 92 -23.51 -8.08 -21.22
C SER A 92 -24.00 -7.37 -22.49
N SER A 93 -23.36 -6.26 -22.86
CA SER A 93 -23.66 -5.54 -24.10
C SER A 93 -23.42 -6.39 -25.33
N LEU A 94 -22.32 -7.16 -25.37
CA LEU A 94 -22.00 -8.04 -26.49
C LEU A 94 -23.02 -9.17 -26.62
N SER A 95 -23.45 -9.74 -25.50
CA SER A 95 -24.50 -10.77 -25.45
C SER A 95 -25.84 -10.25 -25.97
N ASN A 96 -26.22 -9.02 -25.61
CA ASN A 96 -27.43 -8.37 -26.12
C ASN A 96 -27.36 -8.11 -27.63
N ILE A 97 -26.23 -7.62 -28.14
CA ILE A 97 -26.04 -7.41 -29.59
C ILE A 97 -26.11 -8.74 -30.34
N THR A 98 -25.49 -9.79 -29.80
CA THR A 98 -25.49 -11.11 -30.44
C THR A 98 -26.90 -11.73 -30.46
N ASN A 99 -27.70 -11.54 -29.41
CA ASN A 99 -29.10 -11.95 -29.38
C ASN A 99 -29.97 -11.15 -30.37
N VAL A 100 -29.69 -9.86 -30.58
CA VAL A 100 -30.45 -9.01 -31.52
C VAL A 100 -30.09 -9.31 -32.98
N LEU A 101 -28.84 -9.71 -33.26
CA LEU A 101 -28.38 -10.01 -34.61
C LEU A 101 -28.56 -11.48 -35.01
N GLY A 102 -28.72 -12.39 -34.04
CA GLY A 102 -28.93 -13.82 -34.25
C GLY A 102 -30.38 -14.30 -34.13
N GLY A 103 -31.33 -13.37 -33.90
CA GLY A 103 -32.78 -13.61 -33.87
C GLY A 103 -33.49 -13.13 -35.13
#